data_AF-A0A4Q5QLJ1-F1
#
_entry.id   AF-A0A4Q5QLJ1-F1
#
_cell.length_a   1.000
_cell.length_b   1.000
_cell.length_c   1.000
_cell.angle_alpha   90.00
_cell.angle_beta   90.00
_cell.angle_gamma   90.00
#
_symmetry.space_group_name_H-M   'P 1'
#
loop_
_entity.id
_entity.type
_entity.pdbx_description
1 polymer ?
#
loop_
_entity_poly.entity_id
_entity_poly.type
_entity_poly.pdbx_seq_one_letter_code
_entity_poly.pdbx_strand_id
1 'polypeptide(L)'
;VDWFAAVPGGFGGERAGLLARLQTAFRGFAYPVPAILAAADEPAIIKNEVLDIDPLPRWHRGRICLIGDAAHATTPYLGQGGCQAVEDAYALALTLSQHPQDPAAAFAAMQRLRQAKARRIVRTSRLMGRVGYLGGALGTLRNVAMRAAPLWVAERQFCAVYQLGF
;
A
#
# COMPACT_ATOMS: atom_id res chain seq x y z
N VAL A 1 12.59 10.08 -11.59
CA VAL A 1 12.20 9.66 -10.22
C VAL A 1 10.80 10.15 -10.03
N ASP A 2 9.86 9.23 -9.82
CA ASP A 2 8.46 9.57 -9.62
C ASP A 2 8.18 9.78 -8.14
N TRP A 3 7.47 10.85 -7.83
CA TRP A 3 7.10 11.22 -6.46
C TRP A 3 5.59 11.11 -6.33
N PHE A 4 5.13 10.62 -5.18
CA PHE A 4 3.72 10.67 -4.82
C PHE A 4 3.55 11.26 -3.43
N ALA A 5 2.40 11.88 -3.21
CA ALA A 5 1.99 12.34 -1.90
C ALA A 5 0.51 12.01 -1.73
N ALA A 6 0.13 11.63 -0.51
CA ALA A 6 -1.27 11.48 -0.13
C ALA A 6 -1.64 12.60 0.84
N VAL A 7 -2.79 13.22 0.61
CA VAL A 7 -3.31 14.32 1.44
C VAL A 7 -4.57 13.81 2.16
N PRO A 8 -4.61 13.84 3.50
CA PRO A 8 -5.76 13.39 4.26
C PRO A 8 -6.93 14.36 4.10
N GLY A 9 -8.16 13.85 4.19
CA GLY A 9 -9.37 14.69 4.27
C GLY A 9 -9.85 15.23 2.93
N GLY A 10 -10.07 14.34 1.96
CA GLY A 10 -10.84 14.65 0.74
C GLY A 10 -10.33 15.91 0.05
N PHE A 11 -9.09 15.88 -0.45
CA PHE A 11 -8.48 16.94 -1.26
C PHE A 11 -9.23 17.08 -2.61
N GLY A 12 -10.53 17.36 -2.54
CA GLY A 12 -11.52 17.33 -3.61
C GLY A 12 -11.43 18.56 -4.49
N GLY A 13 -12.51 18.98 -5.12
CA GLY A 13 -12.53 20.15 -6.00
C GLY A 13 -11.89 19.91 -7.38
N GLU A 14 -12.05 20.92 -8.22
CA GLU A 14 -11.71 20.90 -9.64
C GLU A 14 -10.21 20.68 -9.89
N ARG A 15 -9.88 20.20 -11.10
CA ARG A 15 -8.49 19.98 -11.53
C ARG A 15 -7.75 21.30 -11.71
N ALA A 16 -8.45 22.36 -12.11
CA ALA A 16 -7.86 23.69 -12.26
C ALA A 16 -7.35 24.22 -10.92
N GLY A 17 -6.11 24.69 -10.90
CA GLY A 17 -5.46 25.22 -9.70
C GLY A 17 -5.01 24.12 -8.72
N LEU A 18 -4.95 22.86 -9.16
CA LEU A 18 -4.47 21.75 -8.34
C LEU A 18 -3.05 22.00 -7.83
N LEU A 19 -2.14 22.50 -8.67
CA LEU A 19 -0.76 22.73 -8.30
C LEU A 19 -0.65 23.81 -7.21
N ALA A 20 -1.36 24.92 -7.34
CA ALA A 20 -1.38 25.99 -6.34
C ALA A 20 -1.91 25.50 -4.97
N ARG A 21 -2.92 24.64 -4.98
CA ARG A 21 -3.44 24.01 -3.76
C ARG A 21 -2.43 23.05 -3.14
N LEU A 22 -1.72 22.26 -3.95
CA LEU A 22 -0.64 21.40 -3.47
C LEU A 22 0.50 22.23 -2.86
N GLN A 23 0.95 23.28 -3.52
CA GLN A 23 1.95 24.22 -2.99
C GLN A 23 1.51 24.79 -1.64
N THR A 24 0.23 25.14 -1.50
CA THR A 24 -0.34 25.63 -0.23
C THR A 24 -0.36 24.56 0.86
N ALA A 25 -0.76 23.33 0.51
CA ALA A 25 -0.85 22.21 1.44
C ALA A 25 0.53 21.75 1.94
N PHE A 26 1.54 21.81 1.08
CA PHE A 26 2.91 21.37 1.36
C PHE A 26 3.88 22.51 1.71
N ARG A 27 3.40 23.74 1.89
CA ARG A 27 4.26 24.93 2.15
C ARG A 27 5.23 24.80 3.32
N GLY A 28 4.89 23.97 4.32
CA GLY A 28 5.70 23.74 5.52
C GLY A 28 6.77 22.65 5.36
N PHE A 29 6.83 21.99 4.20
CA PHE A 29 7.81 20.93 3.97
C PHE A 29 9.16 21.51 3.55
N ALA A 30 10.23 20.90 4.05
CA ALA A 30 11.60 21.22 3.65
C ALA A 30 11.92 20.69 2.25
N TYR A 31 13.10 21.06 1.74
CA TYR A 31 13.67 20.47 0.52
C TYR A 31 13.62 18.92 0.59
N PRO A 32 13.26 18.21 -0.50
CA PRO A 32 13.05 18.71 -1.87
C PRO A 32 11.61 19.08 -2.25
N VAL A 33 10.64 19.02 -1.33
CA VAL A 33 9.21 19.11 -1.70
C VAL A 33 8.84 20.42 -2.42
N PRO A 34 9.26 21.62 -1.97
CA PRO A 34 8.97 22.84 -2.71
C PRO A 34 9.57 22.88 -4.12
N ALA A 35 10.77 22.30 -4.30
CA ALA A 35 11.45 22.25 -5.60
C ALA A 35 10.73 21.32 -6.58
N ILE A 36 10.24 20.15 -6.09
CA ILE A 36 9.43 19.23 -6.89
C ILE A 36 8.15 19.91 -7.35
N LEU A 37 7.45 20.63 -6.44
CA LEU A 37 6.22 21.34 -6.77
C LEU A 37 6.46 22.58 -7.65
N ALA A 38 7.65 23.19 -7.61
CA ALA A 38 8.00 24.29 -8.52
C ALA A 38 8.28 23.80 -9.95
N ALA A 39 8.79 22.58 -10.10
CA ALA A 39 9.08 21.96 -11.40
C ALA A 39 7.92 21.16 -11.98
N ALA A 40 6.83 20.97 -11.23
CA ALA A 40 5.69 20.17 -11.65
C ALA A 40 4.84 20.90 -12.70
N ASP A 41 4.41 20.15 -13.73
CA ASP A 41 3.44 20.61 -14.72
C ASP A 41 2.03 20.15 -14.33
N GLU A 42 1.09 21.08 -14.14
CA GLU A 42 -0.25 20.79 -13.57
C GLU A 42 -1.04 19.72 -14.38
N PRO A 43 -1.08 19.77 -15.73
CA PRO A 43 -1.70 18.72 -16.53
C PRO A 43 -1.08 17.34 -16.34
N ALA A 44 0.22 17.24 -16.02
CA ALA A 44 0.91 15.98 -15.79
C ALA A 44 0.65 15.38 -14.38
N ILE A 45 0.04 16.12 -13.46
CA ILE A 45 -0.24 15.63 -12.11
C ILE A 45 -1.36 14.58 -12.14
N ILE A 46 -1.05 13.38 -11.65
CA ILE A 46 -2.03 12.32 -11.47
C ILE A 46 -2.65 12.46 -10.07
N LYS A 47 -3.96 12.72 -10.03
CA LYS A 47 -4.74 12.82 -8.80
C LYS A 47 -5.73 11.67 -8.74
N ASN A 48 -5.53 10.76 -7.81
CA ASN A 48 -6.41 9.63 -7.56
C ASN A 48 -6.84 9.59 -6.09
N GLU A 49 -8.01 9.02 -5.84
CA GLU A 49 -8.41 8.66 -4.49
C GLU A 49 -7.64 7.44 -4.02
N VAL A 50 -7.23 7.46 -2.76
CA VAL A 50 -6.59 6.31 -2.13
C VAL A 50 -7.68 5.44 -1.52
N LEU A 51 -7.98 4.33 -2.20
CA LEU A 51 -9.00 3.36 -1.80
C LEU A 51 -8.33 2.03 -1.45
N ASP A 52 -8.95 1.30 -0.53
CA ASP A 52 -8.62 -0.08 -0.25
C ASP A 52 -9.90 -0.88 0.03
N ILE A 53 -9.77 -2.19 0.18
CA ILE A 53 -10.89 -3.08 0.49
C ILE A 53 -10.65 -3.81 1.79
N ASP A 54 -11.72 -4.07 2.53
CA ASP A 54 -11.61 -4.98 3.66
C ASP A 54 -11.20 -6.37 3.19
N PRO A 55 -10.34 -7.07 3.97
CA PRO A 55 -9.96 -8.43 3.70
C PRO A 55 -11.10 -9.36 3.29
N LEU A 56 -11.09 -9.80 2.04
CA LEU A 56 -12.08 -10.75 1.55
C LEU A 56 -11.93 -12.11 2.26
N PRO A 57 -13.04 -12.77 2.62
CA PRO A 57 -13.01 -14.10 3.22
C PRO A 57 -12.65 -15.20 2.22
N ARG A 58 -12.98 -14.99 0.93
CA ARG A 58 -12.81 -15.96 -0.15
C ARG A 58 -12.31 -15.28 -1.42
N TRP A 59 -11.33 -15.87 -2.08
CA TRP A 59 -10.69 -15.35 -3.30
C TRP A 59 -10.99 -16.20 -4.53
N HIS A 60 -11.76 -17.29 -4.41
CA HIS A 60 -12.04 -18.18 -5.52
C HIS A 60 -13.47 -18.73 -5.51
N ARG A 61 -13.97 -19.11 -6.69
CA ARG A 61 -15.24 -19.79 -6.88
C ARG A 61 -15.20 -20.60 -8.18
N GLY A 62 -15.34 -21.93 -8.08
CA GLY A 62 -15.24 -22.82 -9.23
C GLY A 62 -13.89 -22.66 -9.93
N ARG A 63 -13.91 -22.22 -11.19
CA ARG A 63 -12.72 -21.99 -12.02
C ARG A 63 -12.23 -20.54 -12.03
N ILE A 64 -12.72 -19.70 -11.12
CA ILE A 64 -12.33 -18.28 -11.00
C ILE A 64 -11.51 -18.09 -9.73
N CYS A 65 -10.41 -17.36 -9.84
CA CYS A 65 -9.55 -16.97 -8.73
C CYS A 65 -9.12 -15.50 -8.86
N LEU A 66 -9.18 -14.75 -7.75
CA LEU A 66 -8.75 -13.37 -7.64
C LEU A 66 -7.30 -13.34 -7.14
N ILE A 67 -6.48 -12.47 -7.74
CA ILE A 67 -5.11 -12.19 -7.33
C ILE A 67 -4.84 -10.68 -7.38
N GLY A 68 -3.78 -10.24 -6.71
CA GLY A 68 -3.40 -8.82 -6.64
C GLY A 68 -4.52 -7.95 -6.04
N ASP A 69 -4.67 -6.73 -6.55
CA ASP A 69 -5.65 -5.77 -6.01
C ASP A 69 -7.10 -6.27 -6.07
N ALA A 70 -7.44 -7.15 -7.02
CA ALA A 70 -8.77 -7.76 -7.08
C ALA A 70 -9.08 -8.63 -5.84
N ALA A 71 -8.06 -9.19 -5.18
CA ALA A 71 -8.19 -9.99 -3.97
C ALA A 71 -7.90 -9.20 -2.69
N HIS A 72 -6.99 -8.22 -2.75
CA HIS A 72 -6.45 -7.53 -1.57
C HIS A 72 -5.95 -6.11 -1.83
N ALA A 73 -6.74 -5.28 -2.54
CA ALA A 73 -6.42 -3.86 -2.73
C ALA A 73 -5.99 -3.18 -1.41
N THR A 74 -4.85 -2.50 -1.44
CA THR A 74 -4.20 -1.92 -0.26
C THR A 74 -3.84 -0.45 -0.47
N THR A 75 -3.75 0.29 0.63
CA THR A 75 -3.19 1.64 0.62
C THR A 75 -1.69 1.62 0.29
N PRO A 76 -1.13 2.68 -0.31
CA PRO A 76 0.24 2.69 -0.82
C PRO A 76 1.32 2.84 0.26
N TYR A 77 0.96 3.00 1.53
CA TYR A 77 1.89 3.40 2.61
C TYR A 77 3.01 2.39 2.90
N LEU A 78 2.82 1.11 2.52
CA LEU A 78 3.86 0.10 2.57
C LEU A 78 4.58 -0.15 1.23
N GLY A 79 4.06 0.36 0.11
CA GLY A 79 4.59 0.07 -1.21
C GLY A 79 4.52 -1.40 -1.63
N GLN A 80 3.55 -2.16 -1.09
CA GLN A 80 3.52 -3.63 -1.21
C GLN A 80 2.47 -4.19 -2.18
N GLY A 81 1.55 -3.39 -2.72
CA GLY A 81 0.49 -3.91 -3.61
C GLY A 81 1.03 -4.74 -4.78
N GLY A 82 1.97 -4.15 -5.54
CA GLY A 82 2.62 -4.84 -6.66
C GLY A 82 3.42 -6.08 -6.23
N CYS A 83 4.20 -5.99 -5.15
CA CYS A 83 4.95 -7.13 -4.62
C CYS A 83 4.02 -8.29 -4.23
N GLN A 84 2.87 -8.00 -3.60
CA GLN A 84 1.89 -9.02 -3.25
C GLN A 84 1.24 -9.66 -4.48
N ALA A 85 0.99 -8.90 -5.55
CA ALA A 85 0.49 -9.45 -6.82
C ALA A 85 1.50 -10.41 -7.48
N VAL A 86 2.79 -10.10 -7.43
CA VAL A 86 3.85 -10.99 -7.94
C VAL A 86 3.94 -12.27 -7.09
N GLU A 87 3.89 -12.16 -5.77
CA GLU A 87 3.86 -13.32 -4.87
C GLU A 87 2.61 -14.20 -5.10
N ASP A 88 1.47 -13.60 -5.42
CA ASP A 88 0.26 -14.35 -5.78
C ASP A 88 0.42 -15.12 -7.09
N ALA A 89 1.02 -14.50 -8.12
CA ALA A 89 1.27 -15.15 -9.39
C ALA A 89 2.17 -16.39 -9.23
N TYR A 90 3.22 -16.28 -8.40
CA TYR A 90 4.08 -17.41 -8.04
C TYR A 90 3.30 -18.51 -7.31
N ALA A 91 2.56 -18.16 -6.26
CA ALA A 91 1.78 -19.13 -5.49
C ALA A 91 0.71 -19.82 -6.34
N LEU A 92 0.06 -19.08 -7.24
CA LEU A 92 -0.93 -19.61 -8.17
C LEU A 92 -0.31 -20.64 -9.13
N ALA A 93 0.85 -20.33 -9.71
CA ALA A 93 1.57 -21.26 -10.58
C ALA A 93 1.97 -22.54 -9.83
N LEU A 94 2.51 -22.38 -8.62
CA LEU A 94 2.90 -23.49 -7.75
C LEU A 94 1.70 -24.40 -7.44
N THR A 95 0.58 -23.86 -6.96
CA THR A 95 -0.55 -24.70 -6.57
C THR A 95 -1.27 -25.31 -7.77
N LEU A 96 -1.29 -24.64 -8.94
CA LEU A 96 -1.79 -25.24 -10.18
C LEU A 96 -0.94 -26.44 -10.61
N SER A 97 0.39 -26.38 -10.48
CA SER A 97 1.27 -27.52 -10.80
C SER A 97 1.07 -28.71 -9.85
N GLN A 98 0.69 -28.45 -8.60
CA GLN A 98 0.40 -29.49 -7.60
C GLN A 98 -0.99 -30.13 -7.79
N HIS A 99 -1.92 -29.42 -8.44
CA HIS A 99 -3.31 -29.84 -8.66
C HIS A 99 -3.73 -29.69 -10.13
N PRO A 100 -3.06 -30.34 -11.10
CA PRO A 100 -3.23 -30.07 -12.53
C PRO A 100 -4.63 -30.36 -13.08
N GLN A 101 -5.39 -31.25 -12.42
CA GLN A 101 -6.74 -31.63 -12.83
C GLN A 101 -7.85 -31.03 -11.94
N ASP A 102 -7.48 -30.30 -10.89
CA ASP A 102 -8.43 -29.70 -9.94
C ASP A 102 -8.09 -28.24 -9.62
N PRO A 103 -8.49 -27.30 -10.49
CA PRO A 103 -8.28 -25.88 -10.26
C PRO A 103 -8.95 -25.37 -8.97
N ALA A 104 -10.06 -25.97 -8.54
CA ALA A 104 -10.74 -25.55 -7.32
C ALA A 104 -9.89 -25.85 -6.09
N ALA A 105 -9.27 -27.04 -6.03
CA ALA A 105 -8.29 -27.38 -5.00
C ALA A 105 -7.03 -26.49 -5.08
N ALA A 106 -6.52 -26.24 -6.30
CA ALA A 106 -5.38 -25.35 -6.51
C ALA A 106 -5.62 -23.93 -5.96
N PHE A 107 -6.79 -23.36 -6.23
CA PHE A 107 -7.14 -22.00 -5.78
C PHE A 107 -7.40 -21.94 -4.27
N ALA A 108 -7.98 -22.99 -3.68
CA ALA A 108 -8.11 -23.09 -2.23
C ALA A 108 -6.73 -23.20 -1.54
N ALA A 109 -5.78 -23.93 -2.14
CA ALA A 109 -4.40 -23.99 -1.66
C ALA A 109 -3.70 -22.62 -1.80
N MET A 110 -3.84 -21.94 -2.93
CA MET A 110 -3.25 -20.61 -3.14
C MET A 110 -3.78 -19.61 -2.10
N GLN A 111 -5.09 -19.56 -1.88
CA GLN A 111 -5.67 -18.67 -0.87
C GLN A 111 -5.10 -18.96 0.52
N ARG A 112 -4.96 -20.23 0.92
CA ARG A 112 -4.40 -20.59 2.23
C ARG A 112 -2.97 -20.09 2.41
N LEU A 113 -2.14 -20.20 1.37
CA LEU A 113 -0.75 -19.72 1.40
C LEU A 113 -0.67 -18.19 1.50
N ARG A 114 -1.54 -17.47 0.79
CA ARG A 114 -1.40 -16.02 0.58
C ARG A 114 -2.21 -15.16 1.55
N GLN A 115 -3.39 -15.63 1.96
CA GLN A 115 -4.40 -14.79 2.62
C GLN A 115 -3.90 -14.20 3.95
N ALA A 116 -3.15 -14.95 4.75
CA ALA A 116 -2.64 -14.44 6.03
C ALA A 116 -1.67 -13.26 5.83
N LYS A 117 -0.73 -13.38 4.89
CA LYS A 117 0.25 -12.33 4.59
C LYS A 117 -0.42 -11.11 3.95
N ALA A 118 -1.23 -11.29 2.92
CA ALA A 118 -1.94 -10.19 2.27
C ALA A 118 -2.81 -9.39 3.26
N ARG A 119 -3.52 -10.08 4.16
CA ARG A 119 -4.30 -9.45 5.25
C ARG A 119 -3.44 -8.60 6.18
N ARG A 120 -2.27 -9.12 6.56
CA ARG A 120 -1.32 -8.38 7.40
C ARG A 120 -0.85 -7.12 6.69
N ILE A 121 -0.46 -7.22 5.42
CA ILE A 121 -0.02 -6.07 4.62
C ILE A 121 -1.11 -5.00 4.53
N VAL A 122 -2.35 -5.37 4.17
CA VAL A 122 -3.48 -4.43 4.08
C VAL A 122 -3.69 -3.69 5.41
N ARG A 123 -3.75 -4.44 6.52
CA ARG A 123 -3.97 -3.85 7.86
C ARG A 123 -2.81 -2.98 8.33
N THR A 124 -1.57 -3.41 8.09
CA THR A 124 -0.38 -2.66 8.47
C THR A 124 -0.26 -1.38 7.63
N SER A 125 -0.54 -1.43 6.32
CA SER A 125 -0.54 -0.25 5.46
C SER A 125 -1.56 0.80 5.94
N ARG A 126 -2.79 0.37 6.25
CA ARG A 126 -3.82 1.23 6.87
C ARG A 126 -3.36 1.86 8.19
N LEU A 127 -2.71 1.07 9.06
CA LEU A 127 -2.18 1.58 10.32
C LEU A 127 -1.07 2.62 10.10
N MET A 128 -0.14 2.36 9.18
CA MET A 128 0.93 3.30 8.85
C MET A 128 0.37 4.62 8.30
N GLY A 129 -0.66 4.57 7.45
CA GLY A 129 -1.38 5.76 7.02
C GLY A 129 -1.96 6.55 8.20
N ARG A 130 -2.74 5.89 9.07
CA ARG A 130 -3.37 6.55 10.24
C ARG A 130 -2.33 7.19 11.18
N VAL A 131 -1.25 6.48 11.48
CA VAL A 131 -0.16 6.97 12.34
C VAL A 131 0.62 8.10 11.64
N GLY A 132 0.86 7.97 10.34
CA GLY A 132 1.59 8.94 9.52
C GLY A 132 0.91 10.32 9.47
N TYR A 133 -0.42 10.36 9.55
CA TYR A 133 -1.20 11.60 9.54
C TYR A 133 -1.59 12.13 10.92
N LEU A 134 -1.06 11.57 12.02
CA LEU A 134 -1.29 12.14 13.35
C LEU A 134 -0.75 13.57 13.45
N GLY A 135 -1.64 14.53 13.76
CA GLY A 135 -1.29 15.93 13.96
C GLY A 135 -1.15 16.31 15.45
N GLY A 136 -0.83 17.58 15.70
CA GLY A 136 -0.75 18.15 17.05
C GLY A 136 0.21 17.39 17.98
N ALA A 137 -0.17 17.26 19.25
CA ALA A 137 0.64 16.61 20.28
C ALA A 137 0.96 15.13 19.93
N LEU A 138 0.01 14.40 19.35
CA LEU A 138 0.23 13.01 18.92
C LEU A 138 1.22 12.92 17.77
N GLY A 139 1.20 13.89 16.85
CA GLY A 139 2.19 14.02 15.78
C GLY A 139 3.61 14.24 16.32
N THR A 140 3.77 15.14 17.29
CA THR A 140 5.05 15.40 17.97
C THR A 140 5.57 14.16 18.68
N LEU A 141 4.71 13.47 19.44
CA LEU A 141 5.07 12.23 20.13
C LEU A 141 5.53 11.16 19.13
N ARG A 142 4.79 10.97 18.03
CA ARG A 142 5.16 10.06 16.94
C ARG A 142 6.51 10.42 16.34
N ASN A 143 6.81 11.70 16.12
CA ASN A 143 8.11 12.13 15.58
C ASN A 143 9.27 11.85 16.55
N VAL A 144 9.08 12.06 17.85
CA VAL A 144 10.07 11.73 18.88
C VAL A 144 10.29 10.22 18.93
N ALA A 145 9.21 9.45 18.99
CA ALA A 145 9.28 7.99 19.01
C ALA A 145 10.00 7.43 17.77
N MET A 146 9.70 7.94 16.57
CA MET A 146 10.37 7.52 15.33
C MET A 146 11.86 7.86 15.32
N ARG A 147 12.28 9.00 15.90
CA ARG A 147 13.70 9.38 16.01
C ARG A 147 14.45 8.55 17.03
N ALA A 148 13.78 8.15 18.10
CA ALA A 148 14.35 7.32 19.16
C ALA A 148 14.30 5.81 18.83
N ALA A 149 13.50 5.41 17.84
CA ALA A 149 13.33 4.02 17.46
C ALA A 149 14.68 3.43 16.98
N PRO A 150 15.17 2.37 17.62
CA PRO A 150 16.40 1.71 17.18
C PRO A 150 16.26 1.14 15.77
N LEU A 151 17.37 1.07 15.03
CA LEU A 151 17.42 0.53 13.66
C LEU A 151 16.86 -0.90 13.56
N TRP A 152 17.08 -1.74 14.58
CA TRP A 152 16.56 -3.11 14.60
C TRP A 152 15.03 -3.18 14.52
N VAL A 153 14.30 -2.15 14.97
CA VAL A 153 12.84 -2.08 14.85
C VAL A 153 12.46 -1.91 13.39
N ALA A 154 13.13 -1.02 12.67
CA ALA A 154 12.95 -0.81 11.25
C ALA A 154 13.34 -2.06 10.44
N GLU A 155 14.45 -2.72 10.81
CA GLU A 155 14.91 -3.97 10.19
C GLU A 155 13.91 -5.11 10.42
N ARG A 156 13.39 -5.29 11.63
CA ARG A 156 12.36 -6.31 11.91
C ARG A 156 11.11 -6.09 11.07
N GLN A 157 10.67 -4.84 10.94
CA GLN A 157 9.52 -4.50 10.11
C GLN A 157 9.81 -4.81 8.62
N PHE A 158 11.00 -4.45 8.14
CA PHE A 158 11.45 -4.76 6.78
C PHE A 158 11.45 -6.28 6.54
N CYS A 159 12.14 -7.04 7.39
CA CYS A 159 12.21 -8.51 7.29
C CYS A 159 10.81 -9.14 7.30
N ALA A 160 9.92 -8.70 8.18
CA ALA A 160 8.57 -9.25 8.26
C ALA A 160 7.71 -8.99 7.01
N VAL A 161 7.96 -7.89 6.29
CA VAL A 161 7.26 -7.57 5.04
C VAL A 161 7.81 -8.40 3.87
N TYR A 162 9.13 -8.56 3.79
CA TYR A 162 9.81 -9.23 2.68
C TYR A 162 10.02 -10.74 2.86
N GLN A 163 9.69 -11.30 4.02
CA GLN A 163 9.76 -12.75 4.23
C GLN A 163 8.77 -13.48 3.31
N LEU A 164 9.28 -14.39 2.49
CA LEU A 164 8.50 -15.27 1.63
C LEU A 164 8.17 -16.54 2.43
N GLY A 165 6.88 -16.81 2.64
CA GLY A 165 6.38 -17.89 3.49
C GLY A 165 5.84 -19.08 2.70
N PHE A 166 6.57 -19.49 1.66
CA PHE A 166 6.21 -20.63 0.81
C PHE A 166 6.97 -21.89 1.22
#